data_AF-R6RLB5-F1
#
_entry.id   AF-R6RLB5-F1
#
_cell.length_a   1.000
_cell.length_b   1.000
_cell.length_c   1.000
_cell.angle_alpha   90.00
_cell.angle_beta   90.00
_cell.angle_gamma   90.00
#
_symmetry.space_group_name_H-M   'P 1'
#
loop_
_entity.id
_entity.type
_entity.pdbx_description
1 polymer ?
#
loop_
_entity_poly.entity_id
_entity_poly.type
_entity_poly.pdbx_seq_one_letter_code
_entity_poly.pdbx_strand_id
1 'polypeptide(L)'
;MKKKKLLLIPLMLIPLVSCNNVDNKITIVEVTHSLFYAPMYIAKNAGYFNEVGLDIDIITPPDADKVMASLLSKDAQIGLMGNSLKRWKSSTFNFVIL
;
A
#
# COMPACT_ATOMS: atom_id res chain seq x y z
N MET A 1 -16.05 19.00 -52.41
CA MET A 1 -15.21 19.44 -51.27
C MET A 1 -15.79 19.09 -49.88
N LYS A 2 -16.48 17.95 -49.69
CA LYS A 2 -17.14 17.62 -48.40
C LYS A 2 -16.47 16.51 -47.58
N LYS A 3 -15.48 15.80 -48.15
CA LYS A 3 -14.83 14.63 -47.52
C LYS A 3 -13.80 14.99 -46.44
N LYS A 4 -13.22 16.21 -46.48
CA LYS A 4 -12.20 16.67 -45.52
C LYS A 4 -12.78 16.96 -44.12
N LYS A 5 -14.06 17.33 -44.01
CA LYS A 5 -14.72 17.56 -42.71
C LYS A 5 -15.12 16.27 -41.98
N LEU A 6 -15.24 15.15 -42.70
CA LEU A 6 -15.63 13.86 -42.11
C LEU A 6 -14.46 13.12 -41.43
N LEU A 7 -13.21 13.49 -41.75
CA LEU A 7 -11.98 12.91 -41.21
C LEU A 7 -11.48 13.65 -39.94
N LEU A 8 -12.10 14.77 -39.57
CA LEU A 8 -11.71 15.61 -38.43
C LEU A 8 -12.51 15.30 -37.14
N ILE A 9 -13.42 14.32 -37.19
CA ILE A 9 -14.28 13.92 -36.06
C ILE A 9 -13.67 12.83 -35.15
N PRO A 10 -12.84 11.86 -35.60
CA PRO A 10 -12.29 10.85 -34.70
C PRO A 10 -11.07 11.34 -33.90
N LEU A 11 -10.50 12.52 -34.23
CA LEU A 11 -9.31 13.05 -33.57
C LEU A 11 -9.59 13.68 -32.18
N MET A 12 -10.87 13.90 -31.84
CA MET A 12 -11.28 14.57 -30.60
C MET A 12 -11.64 13.59 -29.46
N LEU A 13 -11.65 12.28 -29.73
CA LEU A 13 -12.03 11.22 -28.76
C LEU A 13 -10.85 10.57 -28.03
N ILE A 14 -9.61 11.01 -28.29
CA ILE A 14 -8.40 10.36 -27.79
C ILE A 14 -8.00 10.73 -26.33
N PRO A 15 -8.43 11.83 -25.68
CA PRO A 15 -7.92 12.13 -24.33
C PRO A 15 -8.57 11.33 -23.18
N LEU A 16 -9.41 10.32 -23.45
CA LEU A 16 -10.07 9.52 -22.40
C LEU A 16 -9.29 8.28 -21.93
N VAL A 17 -8.05 8.08 -22.37
CA VAL A 17 -7.17 7.07 -21.76
C VAL A 17 -6.67 7.61 -20.42
N SER A 18 -7.54 7.57 -19.41
CA SER A 18 -7.19 7.75 -18.01
C SER A 18 -6.27 6.59 -17.60
N CYS A 19 -4.97 6.85 -17.62
CA CYS A 19 -3.97 5.94 -17.09
C CYS A 19 -4.11 5.92 -15.56
N ASN A 20 -4.97 5.03 -15.05
CA ASN A 20 -5.01 4.72 -13.62
C ASN A 20 -3.81 3.83 -13.30
N ASN A 21 -2.61 4.43 -13.18
CA ASN A 21 -1.52 3.79 -12.45
C ASN A 21 -1.92 3.86 -10.98
N VAL A 22 -2.78 2.95 -10.55
CA VAL A 22 -3.03 2.74 -9.13
C VAL A 22 -1.74 2.10 -8.62
N ASP A 23 -0.92 2.89 -7.94
CA ASP A 23 0.25 2.39 -7.22
C ASP A 23 -0.25 1.50 -6.08
N ASN A 24 -0.51 0.23 -6.40
CA ASN A 24 -1.01 -0.78 -5.46
C ASN A 24 0.08 -1.30 -4.52
N LYS A 25 1.15 -0.52 -4.33
CA LYS A 25 2.24 -0.86 -3.45
C LYS A 25 1.86 -0.54 -2.01
N ILE A 26 1.85 -1.54 -1.16
CA ILE A 26 1.61 -1.42 0.28
C ILE A 26 2.87 -1.84 1.01
N THR A 27 3.45 -0.88 1.74
CA THR A 27 4.58 -1.08 2.63
C THR A 27 4.09 -1.34 4.04
N ILE A 28 4.46 -2.49 4.58
CA ILE A 28 4.20 -2.95 5.94
C ILE A 28 5.50 -2.87 6.73
N VAL A 29 5.48 -2.26 7.91
CA VAL A 29 6.64 -2.20 8.82
C VAL A 29 6.40 -3.06 10.05
N GLU A 30 7.35 -3.91 10.42
CA GLU A 30 7.28 -4.76 11.62
C GLU A 30 8.53 -4.63 12.50
N VAL A 31 8.38 -4.72 13.81
CA VAL A 31 9.56 -4.64 14.72
C VAL A 31 10.36 -5.95 14.72
N THR A 32 9.65 -7.06 14.64
CA THR A 32 10.24 -8.40 14.69
C THR A 32 9.42 -9.32 13.81
N HIS A 33 10.14 -10.23 13.15
CA HIS A 33 9.53 -11.32 12.41
C HIS A 33 8.83 -12.26 13.39
N SER A 34 7.51 -12.16 13.44
CA SER A 34 6.69 -12.85 14.44
C SER A 34 5.89 -13.99 13.83
N LEU A 35 5.74 -15.09 14.58
CA LEU A 35 4.88 -16.20 14.20
C LEU A 35 3.42 -15.76 14.02
N PHE A 36 2.98 -14.70 14.72
CA PHE A 36 1.62 -14.17 14.60
C PHE A 36 1.28 -13.70 13.17
N TYR A 37 2.28 -13.30 12.38
CA TYR A 37 2.10 -12.85 11.00
C TYR A 37 2.55 -13.91 9.98
N ALA A 38 2.85 -15.14 10.41
CA ALA A 38 3.20 -16.24 9.52
C ALA A 38 2.17 -16.47 8.40
N PRO A 39 0.84 -16.39 8.63
CA PRO A 39 -0.14 -16.51 7.54
C PRO A 39 0.04 -15.43 6.46
N MET A 40 0.43 -14.21 6.84
CA MET A 40 0.69 -13.10 5.90
C MET A 40 1.92 -13.40 5.03
N TYR A 41 3.00 -13.91 5.62
CA TYR A 41 4.18 -14.33 4.87
C TYR A 41 3.90 -15.48 3.91
N ILE A 42 3.10 -16.46 4.33
CA ILE A 42 2.67 -17.56 3.47
C ILE A 42 1.86 -17.01 2.30
N ALA A 43 0.90 -16.11 2.55
CA ALA A 43 0.10 -15.50 1.49
C ALA A 43 0.95 -14.69 0.50
N LYS A 44 1.96 -13.97 0.99
CA LYS A 44 2.94 -13.25 0.15
C LYS A 44 3.76 -14.20 -0.72
N ASN A 45 4.27 -15.28 -0.14
CA ASN A 45 5.03 -16.29 -0.89
C ASN A 45 4.16 -17.10 -1.85
N ALA A 46 2.90 -17.34 -1.51
CA ALA A 46 1.92 -18.00 -2.38
C ALA A 46 1.44 -17.11 -3.54
N GLY A 47 1.78 -15.81 -3.52
CA GLY A 47 1.39 -14.87 -4.58
C GLY A 47 -0.04 -14.34 -4.47
N TYR A 48 -0.71 -14.55 -3.32
CA TYR A 48 -2.11 -14.16 -3.13
C TYR A 48 -2.35 -12.64 -3.19
N PHE A 49 -1.33 -11.84 -2.91
CA PHE A 49 -1.43 -10.39 -3.08
C PHE A 49 -1.26 -9.97 -4.54
N ASN A 50 -0.39 -10.66 -5.28
CA ASN A 50 -0.14 -10.36 -6.69
C ASN A 50 -1.35 -10.71 -7.58
N GLU A 51 -2.10 -11.77 -7.26
CA GLU A 51 -3.31 -12.14 -8.01
C GLU A 51 -4.42 -11.08 -7.93
N VAL A 52 -4.50 -10.34 -6.82
CA VAL A 52 -5.42 -9.21 -6.64
C VAL A 52 -4.79 -7.87 -7.05
N GLY A 53 -3.57 -7.90 -7.59
CA GLY A 53 -2.85 -6.72 -8.08
C GLY A 53 -2.22 -5.85 -6.98
N LEU A 54 -2.01 -6.38 -5.78
CA LEU A 54 -1.32 -5.71 -4.67
C LEU A 54 0.16 -6.11 -4.61
N ASP A 55 1.05 -5.12 -4.52
CA ASP A 55 2.48 -5.34 -4.28
C ASP A 55 2.79 -5.08 -2.80
N ILE A 56 3.16 -6.12 -2.06
CA ILE A 56 3.42 -6.03 -0.62
C ILE A 56 4.92 -5.98 -0.36
N ASP A 57 5.37 -4.90 0.26
CA ASP A 57 6.74 -4.72 0.75
C ASP A 57 6.74 -4.81 2.28
N ILE A 58 7.70 -5.54 2.87
CA ILE A 58 7.77 -5.71 4.32
C ILE A 58 9.15 -5.30 4.80
N ILE A 59 9.19 -4.32 5.70
CA ILE A 59 10.41 -3.72 6.22
C ILE A 59 10.48 -3.98 7.73
N THR A 60 11.65 -4.37 8.22
CA THR A 60 11.86 -4.69 9.64
C THR A 60 12.81 -3.68 10.27
N PRO A 61 12.33 -2.50 10.71
CA PRO A 61 13.15 -1.58 11.50
C PRO A 61 13.48 -2.15 12.90
N PRO A 62 14.59 -1.72 13.51
CA PRO A 62 15.05 -2.30 14.79
C PRO A 62 14.16 -2.02 16.00
N ASP A 63 13.34 -0.96 15.96
CA ASP A 63 12.59 -0.48 17.12
C ASP A 63 11.15 -0.06 16.74
N ALA A 64 10.22 -0.19 17.70
CA ALA A 64 8.83 0.23 17.54
C ALA A 64 8.67 1.74 17.28
N ASP A 65 9.59 2.56 17.79
CA ASP A 65 9.58 4.01 17.54
C ASP A 65 9.80 4.34 16.06
N LYS A 66 10.61 3.53 15.36
CA LYS A 66 10.84 3.68 13.92
C LYS A 66 9.66 3.18 13.11
N VAL A 67 8.99 2.12 13.55
CA VAL A 67 7.69 1.69 12.97
C VAL A 67 6.69 2.84 13.02
N MET A 68 6.54 3.47 14.18
CA MET A 68 5.63 4.61 14.35
C MET A 68 6.07 5.82 13.50
N ALA A 69 7.37 6.13 13.47
CA ALA A 69 7.90 7.21 12.65
C ALA A 69 7.59 6.99 11.15
N SER A 70 7.74 5.77 10.64
CA SER A 70 7.41 5.43 9.25
C SER A 70 5.92 5.59 8.94
N LEU A 71 5.03 5.30 9.89
CA LEU A 71 3.59 5.56 9.74
C LEU A 71 3.28 7.06 9.70
N LEU A 72 3.90 7.85 10.59
CA LEU A 72 3.70 9.30 10.65
C LEU A 72 4.25 10.02 9.42
N SER A 73 5.41 9.58 8.92
CA SER A 73 6.02 10.10 7.69
C SER A 73 5.33 9.63 6.41
N LYS A 74 4.36 8.71 6.50
CA LYS A 74 3.69 8.04 5.37
C LYS A 74 4.62 7.19 4.50
N ASP A 75 5.78 6.80 5.03
CA ASP A 75 6.70 5.87 4.38
C ASP A 75 6.16 4.43 4.38
N ALA A 76 5.28 4.12 5.34
CA ALA A 76 4.56 2.85 5.43
C ALA A 76 3.07 3.09 5.68
N GLN A 77 2.24 2.14 5.23
CA GLN A 77 0.78 2.20 5.39
C GLN A 77 0.28 1.37 6.57
N ILE A 78 1.02 0.32 6.96
CA ILE A 78 0.62 -0.61 8.03
C ILE A 78 1.82 -0.85 8.94
N GLY A 79 1.60 -0.81 10.26
CA GLY A 79 2.63 -1.06 11.25
C GLY A 79 2.26 -2.15 12.25
N LEU A 80 3.15 -3.13 12.39
CA LEU A 80 3.00 -4.32 13.21
C LEU A 80 3.96 -4.23 14.40
N MET A 81 3.41 -3.98 15.58
CA MET A 81 4.17 -3.82 16.82
C MET A 81 3.33 -4.26 18.02
N GLY A 82 3.98 -4.90 19.00
CA GLY A 82 3.30 -5.37 20.23
C GLY A 82 2.80 -4.23 21.12
N ASN A 83 1.91 -4.52 22.07
CA ASN A 83 1.20 -3.53 22.90
C ASN A 83 2.10 -2.74 23.89
N SER A 84 3.42 -2.89 23.82
CA SER A 84 4.35 -2.29 24.76
C SER A 84 4.47 -0.76 24.64
N LEU A 85 3.70 -0.12 23.74
CA LEU A 85 3.52 1.33 23.68
C LEU A 85 2.76 1.85 24.92
N LYS A 86 3.45 1.91 26.06
CA LYS A 86 2.96 2.49 27.33
C LYS A 86 2.73 4.01 27.29
N ARG A 87 2.78 4.68 26.13
CA ARG A 87 2.86 6.16 26.06
C ARG A 87 1.84 6.87 25.17
N TRP A 88 1.15 6.20 24.24
CA TRP A 88 0.24 6.89 23.33
C TRP A 88 -1.13 6.22 23.26
N LYS A 89 -2.02 6.64 24.16
CA LYS A 89 -3.47 6.51 23.98
C LYS A 89 -3.96 7.82 23.37
N SER A 90 -3.86 7.96 22.05
CA SER A 90 -4.48 9.06 21.30
C SER A 90 -5.61 8.49 20.45
N SER A 91 -6.81 9.04 20.66
CA SER A 91 -8.12 8.51 20.29
C SER A 91 -8.49 8.56 18.80
N THR A 92 -7.54 8.48 17.87
CA THR A 92 -7.86 8.70 16.45
C THR A 92 -6.87 8.01 15.53
N PHE A 93 -7.29 6.86 14.97
CA PHE A 93 -6.72 6.16 13.79
C PHE A 93 -5.28 5.62 13.96
N ASN A 94 -4.83 4.49 13.40
CA ASN A 94 -5.33 3.50 12.46
C ASN A 94 -4.68 2.15 12.84
N PHE A 95 -5.46 1.08 12.92
CA PHE A 95 -5.08 -0.34 12.91
C PHE A 95 -3.64 -0.71 13.37
N VAL A 96 -3.38 -0.67 14.69
CA VAL A 96 -2.30 -1.45 15.31
C VAL A 96 -2.84 -2.85 15.53
N ILE A 97 -2.43 -3.82 14.72
CA ILE A 97 -2.82 -5.23 14.90
C ILE A 97 -1.91 -5.86 15.94
N LEU A 98 -2.51 -6.15 17.10
CA LEU A 98 -2.00 -7.05 18.12
C LEU A 98 -2.13 -8.51 17.68
#